data_AF-A0A944UHS1-F1
#
_entry.id   AF-A0A944UHS1-F1
#
_cell.length_a   1.000
_cell.length_b   1.000
_cell.length_c   1.000
_cell.angle_alpha   90.00
_cell.angle_beta   90.00
_cell.angle_gamma   90.00
#
_symmetry.space_group_name_H-M   'P 1'
#
loop_
_entity.id
_entity.type
_entity.pdbx_description
1 polymer ?
#
loop_
_entity_poly.entity_id
_entity_poly.type
_entity_poly.pdbx_seq_one_letter_code
_entity_poly.pdbx_strand_id
1 'polypeptide(L)'
;MLKLLADSVFSFDVEWIPDPKSAEILHQADPVLEAGPDAQKSFEALWASARKEGDPEDFQPYLKTILCRIVSLAGILREKTSGGGAELKLVSLPTDPADPTKCDEKALLVTFLKSVGRKKPQLVGYNSAQADVPIIVQRAIINGLPGFGFSDRPDKPWLGVDYFDARNSEYNVDLADALGQYRDRPSLHQAATLSGIPGKIDVSGDSVAHMWAEGKLNEIVAYNEFDAFTTHLLWARVAHFSGLLSTEQYILEQELVRKLLDDEIQAGRVHLEKFLVEWNRLLGLTGQTKSS
;
A
#
# COMPACT_ATOMS: atom_id res chain seq x y z
N MET A 1 18.25 -2.44 -8.84
CA MET A 1 17.47 -3.10 -9.90
C MET A 1 17.08 -4.50 -9.46
N LEU A 2 15.91 -4.97 -9.90
CA LEU A 2 15.34 -6.24 -9.46
C LEU A 2 16.15 -7.42 -10.01
N LYS A 3 16.33 -8.48 -9.22
CA LYS A 3 17.04 -9.69 -9.68
C LYS A 3 16.15 -10.91 -9.78
N LEU A 4 15.00 -10.89 -9.12
CA LEU A 4 14.06 -12.00 -9.05
C LEU A 4 12.64 -11.52 -9.36
N LEU A 5 11.97 -12.29 -10.22
CA LEU A 5 10.53 -12.29 -10.38
C LEU A 5 10.00 -13.58 -9.74
N ALA A 6 9.41 -13.47 -8.55
CA ALA A 6 8.84 -14.64 -7.89
C ALA A 6 7.57 -15.14 -8.61
N ASP A 7 7.24 -16.42 -8.44
CA ASP A 7 6.01 -16.99 -9.00
C ASP A 7 4.73 -16.38 -8.38
N SER A 8 4.85 -15.80 -7.18
CA SER A 8 3.79 -15.01 -6.55
C SER A 8 4.37 -13.65 -6.10
N VAL A 9 3.70 -12.56 -6.49
CA VAL A 9 4.08 -11.19 -6.16
C VAL A 9 2.86 -10.47 -5.60
N PHE A 10 3.04 -9.74 -4.50
CA PHE A 10 2.00 -8.91 -3.91
C PHE A 10 2.47 -7.46 -3.86
N SER A 11 1.96 -6.66 -4.81
CA SER A 11 2.21 -5.22 -4.88
C SER A 11 1.19 -4.50 -4.02
N PHE A 12 1.63 -3.83 -2.94
CA PHE A 12 0.71 -3.41 -1.87
C PHE A 12 1.02 -2.03 -1.31
N ASP A 13 0.02 -1.48 -0.63
CA ASP A 13 0.05 -0.23 0.11
C ASP A 13 -0.80 -0.35 1.40
N VAL A 14 -0.43 0.40 2.43
CA VAL A 14 -1.10 0.42 3.74
C VAL A 14 -1.48 1.84 4.09
N GLU A 15 -2.74 2.04 4.49
CA GLU A 15 -3.20 3.31 5.01
C GLU A 15 -3.35 3.28 6.52
N TRP A 16 -2.86 4.33 7.17
CA TRP A 16 -2.89 4.48 8.61
C TRP A 16 -3.21 5.91 9.04
N ILE A 17 -3.67 6.01 10.28
CA ILE A 17 -4.00 7.28 10.95
C ILE A 17 -3.28 7.33 12.31
N PRO A 18 -3.15 8.50 12.94
CA PRO A 18 -2.81 8.55 14.36
C PRO A 18 -3.80 7.68 15.16
N ASP A 19 -3.32 6.90 16.12
CA ASP A 19 -4.15 5.94 16.86
C ASP A 19 -4.83 6.61 18.06
N PRO A 20 -6.17 6.76 18.08
CA PRO A 20 -6.84 7.35 19.23
C PRO A 20 -6.57 6.60 20.54
N LYS A 21 -6.35 5.28 20.48
CA LYS A 21 -6.03 4.50 21.68
C LYS A 21 -4.63 4.81 22.21
N SER A 22 -3.69 5.10 21.32
CA SER A 22 -2.35 5.56 21.71
C SER A 22 -2.40 6.95 22.36
N ALA A 23 -3.26 7.84 21.84
CA ALA A 23 -3.49 9.15 22.46
C ALA A 23 -4.09 9.03 23.87
N GLU A 24 -5.08 8.15 24.06
CA GLU A 24 -5.66 7.86 25.38
C GLU A 24 -4.59 7.41 26.38
N ILE A 25 -3.77 6.42 25.99
CA ILE A 25 -2.80 5.80 26.90
C ILE A 25 -1.63 6.75 27.24
N LEU A 26 -1.09 7.46 26.24
CA LEU A 26 0.16 8.22 26.39
C LEU A 26 -0.08 9.69 26.76
N HIS A 27 -1.23 10.24 26.37
CA HIS A 27 -1.55 11.65 26.55
C HIS A 27 -2.81 11.88 27.39
N GLN A 28 -3.43 10.83 27.93
CA GLN A 28 -4.65 10.91 28.75
C GLN A 28 -5.80 11.61 28.00
N ALA A 29 -5.83 11.47 26.68
CA ALA A 29 -6.93 11.97 25.85
C ALA A 29 -8.22 11.18 26.13
N ASP A 30 -9.37 11.78 25.82
CA ASP A 30 -10.66 11.11 25.98
C ASP A 30 -10.74 9.85 25.08
N PRO A 31 -11.33 8.74 25.57
CA PRO A 31 -11.50 7.54 24.76
C PRO A 31 -12.36 7.77 23.52
N VAL A 32 -11.88 7.33 22.36
CA VAL A 32 -12.60 7.39 21.08
C VAL A 32 -12.85 5.97 20.58
N LEU A 33 -14.12 5.62 20.43
CA LEU A 33 -14.54 4.27 20.05
C LEU A 33 -14.75 4.11 18.54
N GLU A 34 -15.16 5.19 17.86
CA GLU A 34 -15.53 5.19 16.45
C GLU A 34 -15.00 6.45 15.76
N ALA A 35 -15.08 6.46 14.43
CA ALA A 35 -14.83 7.66 13.64
C ALA A 35 -15.74 8.82 14.07
N GLY A 36 -15.18 10.03 14.14
CA GLY A 36 -15.94 11.23 14.46
C GLY A 36 -15.06 12.42 14.87
N PRO A 37 -15.67 13.58 15.19
CA PRO A 37 -14.95 14.79 15.59
C PRO A 37 -14.05 14.61 16.82
N ASP A 38 -14.41 13.73 17.75
CA ASP A 38 -13.60 13.47 18.93
C ASP A 38 -12.27 12.78 18.58
N ALA A 39 -12.22 12.02 17.47
CA ALA A 39 -10.97 11.47 16.96
C ALA A 39 -9.96 12.55 16.59
N GLN A 40 -10.42 13.70 16.08
CA GLN A 40 -9.54 14.81 15.72
C GLN A 40 -8.79 15.35 16.96
N LYS A 41 -9.44 15.37 18.13
CA LYS A 41 -8.78 15.76 19.39
C LYS A 41 -7.68 14.76 19.78
N SER A 42 -7.94 13.46 19.61
CA SER A 42 -6.93 12.43 19.87
C SER A 42 -5.76 12.51 18.89
N PHE A 43 -6.03 12.77 17.60
CA PHE A 43 -4.98 12.98 16.60
C PHE A 43 -4.12 14.20 16.93
N GLU A 44 -4.79 15.29 17.30
CA GLU A 44 -4.14 16.53 17.70
C GLU A 44 -3.26 16.36 18.93
N ALA A 45 -3.68 15.58 19.94
CA ALA A 45 -2.84 15.28 21.10
C ALA A 45 -1.51 14.61 20.71
N LEU A 46 -1.55 13.69 19.75
CA LEU A 46 -0.35 13.03 19.23
C LEU A 46 0.52 13.98 18.39
N TRP A 47 -0.08 14.76 17.47
CA TRP A 47 0.66 15.73 16.66
C TRP A 47 1.30 16.82 17.51
N ALA A 48 0.56 17.41 18.46
CA ALA A 48 1.07 18.41 19.39
C ALA A 48 2.30 17.90 20.15
N SER A 49 2.29 16.64 20.58
CA SER A 49 3.44 16.03 21.26
C SER A 49 4.67 15.81 20.36
N ALA A 50 4.47 15.76 19.05
CA ALA A 50 5.50 15.50 18.06
C ALA A 50 6.04 16.79 17.40
N ARG A 51 5.32 17.91 17.54
CA ARG A 51 5.77 19.24 17.06
C ARG A 51 7.02 19.67 17.80
N LYS A 52 7.91 20.34 17.07
CA LYS A 52 9.13 20.96 17.59
C LYS A 52 8.86 22.43 17.91
N GLU A 53 9.75 23.01 18.71
CA GLU A 53 9.74 24.45 18.95
C GLU A 53 9.82 25.21 17.62
N GLY A 54 8.86 26.11 17.40
CA GLY A 54 8.75 26.89 16.16
C GLY A 54 7.87 26.28 15.07
N ASP A 55 7.40 25.04 15.23
CA ASP A 55 6.39 24.48 14.32
C ASP A 55 5.04 25.22 14.49
N PRO A 56 4.30 25.47 13.38
CA PRO A 56 2.93 26.00 13.46
C PRO A 56 2.00 25.13 14.32
N GLU A 57 1.01 25.75 14.96
CA GLU A 57 0.06 25.04 15.82
C GLU A 57 -0.80 24.02 15.05
N ASP A 58 -1.04 24.25 13.76
CA ASP A 58 -1.78 23.34 12.88
C ASP A 58 -0.87 22.36 12.12
N PHE A 59 0.45 22.37 12.37
CA PHE A 59 1.38 21.48 11.68
C PHE A 59 1.12 20.02 12.07
N GLN A 60 1.05 19.13 11.09
CA GLN A 60 0.84 17.69 11.29
C GLN A 60 2.14 16.94 10.96
N PRO A 61 3.09 16.85 11.91
CA PRO A 61 4.35 16.14 11.66
C PRO A 61 4.11 14.65 11.43
N TYR A 62 5.04 14.02 10.71
CA TYR A 62 5.06 12.57 10.60
C TYR A 62 5.19 11.93 11.99
N LEU A 63 4.22 11.10 12.36
CA LEU A 63 4.23 10.35 13.61
C LEU A 63 5.02 9.05 13.44
N LYS A 64 5.70 8.62 14.51
CA LYS A 64 6.27 7.26 14.56
C LYS A 64 5.12 6.27 14.36
N THR A 65 5.30 5.30 13.46
CA THR A 65 4.25 4.36 13.07
C THR A 65 3.65 3.55 14.23
N ILE A 66 4.38 3.40 15.33
CA ILE A 66 3.90 2.73 16.55
C ILE A 66 2.73 3.49 17.21
N LEU A 67 2.67 4.82 17.02
CA LEU A 67 1.61 5.72 17.51
C LEU A 67 0.42 5.81 16.54
N CYS A 68 0.48 5.08 15.42
CA CYS A 68 -0.56 5.04 14.40
C CYS A 68 -1.35 3.74 14.48
N ARG A 69 -2.47 3.66 13.76
CA ARG A 69 -3.23 2.43 13.52
C ARG A 69 -3.55 2.24 12.05
N ILE A 70 -3.56 1.00 11.61
CA ILE A 70 -3.93 0.63 10.24
C ILE A 70 -5.44 0.71 10.08
N VAL A 71 -5.88 1.29 8.95
CA VAL A 71 -7.31 1.42 8.58
C VAL A 71 -7.62 0.78 7.24
N SER A 72 -6.64 0.66 6.34
CA SER A 72 -6.79 -0.07 5.08
C SER A 72 -5.48 -0.71 4.65
N LEU A 73 -5.58 -1.81 3.91
CA LEU A 73 -4.48 -2.44 3.19
C LEU A 73 -5.03 -2.94 1.86
N ALA A 74 -4.44 -2.50 0.74
CA ALA A 74 -4.78 -3.02 -0.56
C ALA A 74 -3.55 -3.53 -1.31
N GLY A 75 -3.77 -4.39 -2.29
CA GLY A 75 -2.70 -4.87 -3.15
C GLY A 75 -3.17 -5.69 -4.33
N ILE A 76 -2.32 -5.76 -5.35
CA ILE A 76 -2.48 -6.64 -6.51
C ILE A 76 -1.66 -7.89 -6.27
N LEU A 77 -2.35 -9.01 -6.14
CA LEU A 77 -1.73 -10.33 -6.10
C LEU A 77 -1.59 -10.86 -7.52
N ARG A 78 -0.35 -11.06 -7.94
CA ARG A 78 0.03 -11.72 -9.17
C ARG A 78 0.46 -13.15 -8.87
N GLU A 79 -0.16 -14.13 -9.51
CA GLU A 79 0.19 -15.54 -9.39
C GLU A 79 0.49 -16.12 -10.78
N LYS A 80 1.64 -16.78 -10.91
CA LYS A 80 2.00 -17.50 -12.13
C LYS A 80 1.10 -18.71 -12.31
N THR A 81 0.55 -18.84 -13.52
CA THR A 81 -0.30 -19.96 -13.91
C THR A 81 0.54 -21.12 -14.44
N SER A 82 0.00 -22.34 -14.39
CA SER A 82 0.68 -23.54 -14.91
C SER A 82 0.95 -23.46 -16.42
N GLY A 83 0.22 -22.62 -17.16
CA GLY A 83 0.42 -22.36 -18.60
C GLY A 83 1.52 -21.34 -18.92
N GLY A 84 2.23 -20.82 -17.91
CA GLY A 84 3.33 -19.85 -18.09
C GLY A 84 2.89 -18.38 -18.15
N GLY A 85 1.60 -18.08 -18.09
CA GLY A 85 1.05 -16.73 -17.92
C GLY A 85 0.90 -16.34 -16.44
N ALA A 86 0.22 -15.23 -16.16
CA ALA A 86 -0.10 -14.78 -14.81
C ALA A 86 -1.61 -14.48 -14.65
N GLU A 87 -2.10 -14.61 -13.43
CA GLU A 87 -3.43 -14.16 -13.00
C GLU A 87 -3.25 -13.04 -11.98
N LEU A 88 -4.06 -11.98 -12.11
CA LEU A 88 -4.06 -10.86 -11.19
C LEU A 88 -5.36 -10.85 -10.37
N LYS A 89 -5.23 -10.52 -9.09
CA LYS A 89 -6.37 -10.33 -8.20
C LYS A 89 -6.18 -9.09 -7.34
N LEU A 90 -7.21 -8.24 -7.27
CA LEU A 90 -7.28 -7.17 -6.30
C LEU A 90 -7.61 -7.75 -4.92
N VAL A 91 -6.82 -7.35 -3.92
CA VAL A 91 -7.05 -7.67 -2.51
C VAL A 91 -7.23 -6.35 -1.78
N SER A 92 -8.36 -6.18 -1.10
CA SER A 92 -8.65 -5.00 -0.29
C SER A 92 -9.08 -5.43 1.11
N LEU A 93 -8.50 -4.80 2.13
CA LEU A 93 -8.83 -4.96 3.54
C LEU A 93 -9.15 -3.57 4.10
N PRO A 94 -10.30 -3.37 4.76
CA PRO A 94 -11.37 -4.34 5.02
C PRO A 94 -12.03 -4.87 3.75
N THR A 95 -12.42 -6.14 3.76
CA THR A 95 -13.13 -6.77 2.63
C THR A 95 -14.54 -6.23 2.45
N ASP A 96 -15.13 -5.74 3.54
CA ASP A 96 -16.42 -5.07 3.58
C ASP A 96 -16.32 -3.89 4.56
N PRO A 97 -16.14 -2.66 4.06
CA PRO A 97 -16.04 -1.47 4.90
C PRO A 97 -17.33 -1.14 5.68
N ALA A 98 -18.47 -1.78 5.34
CA ALA A 98 -19.73 -1.61 6.06
C ALA A 98 -19.87 -2.56 7.27
N ASP A 99 -19.00 -3.57 7.40
CA ASP A 99 -18.95 -4.50 8.53
C ASP A 99 -17.86 -4.06 9.53
N PRO A 100 -18.21 -3.51 10.71
CA PRO A 100 -17.22 -3.06 11.71
C PRO A 100 -16.27 -4.18 12.17
N THR A 101 -16.73 -5.44 12.15
CA THR A 101 -15.88 -6.58 12.56
C THR A 101 -14.77 -6.87 11.55
N LYS A 102 -14.96 -6.48 10.29
CA LYS A 102 -13.93 -6.54 9.24
C LYS A 102 -13.00 -5.35 9.27
N CYS A 103 -13.47 -4.21 9.80
CA CYS A 103 -12.72 -2.96 9.92
C CYS A 103 -11.82 -2.90 11.16
N ASP A 104 -11.98 -3.83 12.11
CA ASP A 104 -11.11 -3.94 13.28
C ASP A 104 -9.65 -4.18 12.87
N GLU A 105 -8.72 -3.40 13.42
CA GLU A 105 -7.29 -3.44 13.05
C GLU A 105 -6.70 -4.85 13.22
N LYS A 106 -7.07 -5.53 14.31
CA LYS A 106 -6.61 -6.89 14.58
C LYS A 106 -7.13 -7.88 13.52
N ALA A 107 -8.38 -7.71 13.07
CA ALA A 107 -8.93 -8.53 11.99
C ALA A 107 -8.20 -8.31 10.65
N LEU A 108 -7.88 -7.05 10.30
CA LEU A 108 -7.08 -6.70 9.12
C LEU A 108 -5.70 -7.38 9.18
N LEU A 109 -4.99 -7.20 10.29
CA LEU A 109 -3.66 -7.77 10.51
C LEU A 109 -3.65 -9.30 10.47
N VAL A 110 -4.60 -9.96 11.14
CA VAL A 110 -4.69 -11.43 11.12
C VAL A 110 -4.93 -11.94 9.70
N THR A 111 -5.79 -11.27 8.94
CA THR A 111 -6.10 -11.66 7.55
C THR A 111 -4.87 -11.52 6.66
N PHE A 112 -4.16 -10.39 6.76
CA PHE A 112 -2.93 -10.14 6.02
C PHE A 112 -1.82 -11.13 6.39
N LEU A 113 -1.47 -11.23 7.68
CA LEU A 113 -0.35 -12.05 8.15
C LEU A 113 -0.54 -13.53 7.82
N LYS A 114 -1.75 -14.09 7.98
CA LYS A 114 -2.04 -15.48 7.59
C LYS A 114 -1.92 -15.69 6.09
N SER A 115 -2.39 -14.73 5.29
CA SER A 115 -2.38 -14.84 3.84
C SER A 115 -0.96 -14.79 3.29
N VAL A 116 -0.17 -13.79 3.69
CA VAL A 116 1.23 -13.63 3.28
C VAL A 116 2.09 -14.74 3.88
N GLY A 117 1.91 -15.07 5.16
CA GLY A 117 2.65 -16.15 5.83
C GLY A 117 2.45 -17.52 5.18
N ARG A 118 1.25 -17.81 4.65
CA ARG A 118 0.97 -19.05 3.91
C ARG A 118 1.46 -19.00 2.47
N LYS A 119 1.15 -17.92 1.73
CA LYS A 119 1.44 -17.83 0.28
C LYS A 119 2.91 -17.52 0.00
N LYS A 120 3.60 -16.87 0.92
CA LYS A 120 4.99 -16.42 0.80
C LYS A 120 5.28 -15.62 -0.50
N PRO A 121 4.45 -14.64 -0.91
CA PRO A 121 4.71 -13.85 -2.12
C PRO A 121 5.95 -12.98 -1.96
N GLN A 122 6.59 -12.56 -3.05
CA GLN A 122 7.46 -11.39 -3.05
C GLN A 122 6.61 -10.15 -2.75
N LEU A 123 6.92 -9.45 -1.66
CA LEU A 123 6.26 -8.20 -1.33
C LEU A 123 6.90 -7.07 -2.11
N VAL A 124 6.07 -6.23 -2.73
CA VAL A 124 6.51 -5.06 -3.49
C VAL A 124 5.72 -3.85 -3.00
N GLY A 125 6.40 -2.79 -2.60
CA GLY A 125 5.75 -1.53 -2.24
C GLY A 125 6.60 -0.32 -2.62
N TYR A 126 6.13 0.88 -2.29
CA TYR A 126 6.85 2.13 -2.52
C TYR A 126 7.20 2.79 -1.20
N ASN A 127 8.48 2.82 -0.83
CA ASN A 127 8.93 3.19 0.53
C ASN A 127 8.41 2.25 1.64
N SER A 128 7.99 1.04 1.26
CA SER A 128 7.34 0.07 2.16
C SER A 128 8.28 -0.59 3.16
N ALA A 129 9.57 -0.66 2.85
CA ALA A 129 10.56 -1.16 3.80
C ALA A 129 10.74 -0.22 5.00
N GLN A 130 10.43 1.07 4.83
CA GLN A 130 10.58 2.09 5.87
C GLN A 130 9.27 2.48 6.56
N ALA A 131 8.12 2.16 5.97
CA ALA A 131 6.80 2.53 6.50
C ALA A 131 5.88 1.33 6.68
N ASP A 132 5.39 0.73 5.59
CA ASP A 132 4.34 -0.30 5.59
C ASP A 132 4.71 -1.58 6.33
N VAL A 133 5.86 -2.17 6.04
CA VAL A 133 6.32 -3.38 6.74
C VAL A 133 6.56 -3.09 8.23
N PRO A 134 7.26 -2.00 8.61
CA PRO A 134 7.39 -1.60 10.01
C PRO A 134 6.05 -1.42 10.74
N ILE A 135 5.06 -0.73 10.17
CA ILE A 135 3.78 -0.52 10.84
C ILE A 135 3.00 -1.83 11.02
N ILE A 136 2.98 -2.71 10.00
CA ILE A 136 2.36 -4.04 10.11
C ILE A 136 2.96 -4.82 11.30
N VAL A 137 4.28 -4.82 11.42
CA VAL A 137 4.98 -5.52 12.52
C VAL A 137 4.67 -4.91 13.87
N GLN A 138 4.80 -3.59 13.99
CA GLN A 138 4.57 -2.88 15.26
C GLN A 138 3.13 -3.06 15.74
N ARG A 139 2.16 -2.94 14.83
CA ARG A 139 0.74 -3.09 15.15
C ARG A 139 0.34 -4.54 15.41
N ALA A 140 0.96 -5.51 14.75
CA ALA A 140 0.80 -6.92 15.10
C ALA A 140 1.27 -7.22 16.53
N ILE A 141 2.43 -6.68 16.94
CA ILE A 141 2.97 -6.82 18.30
C ILE A 141 2.06 -6.14 19.32
N ILE A 142 1.62 -4.90 19.07
CA ILE A 142 0.70 -4.17 19.95
C ILE A 142 -0.61 -4.94 20.16
N ASN A 143 -1.14 -5.56 19.11
CA ASN A 143 -2.35 -6.38 19.17
C ASN A 143 -2.12 -7.80 19.73
N GLY A 144 -0.91 -8.12 20.17
CA GLY A 144 -0.54 -9.41 20.76
C GLY A 144 -0.66 -10.59 19.79
N LEU A 145 -0.44 -10.37 18.49
CA LEU A 145 -0.60 -11.38 17.46
C LEU A 145 0.66 -12.24 17.30
N PRO A 146 0.52 -13.56 17.06
CA PRO A 146 1.64 -14.38 16.61
C PRO A 146 1.98 -14.04 15.15
N GLY A 147 3.18 -14.42 14.72
CA GLY A 147 3.66 -14.07 13.37
C GLY A 147 2.99 -14.80 12.20
N PHE A 148 2.15 -15.82 12.43
CA PHE A 148 1.42 -16.57 11.39
C PHE A 148 2.25 -17.03 10.17
N GLY A 149 3.53 -17.33 10.38
CA GLY A 149 4.48 -17.64 9.32
C GLY A 149 5.01 -16.42 8.57
N PHE A 150 4.40 -15.23 8.67
CA PHE A 150 4.95 -13.99 8.14
C PHE A 150 6.31 -13.65 8.78
N SER A 151 6.47 -13.93 10.07
CA SER A 151 7.70 -13.69 10.82
C SER A 151 8.80 -14.74 10.62
N ASP A 152 8.55 -15.82 9.87
CA ASP A 152 9.56 -16.86 9.67
C ASP A 152 10.67 -16.31 8.78
N ARG A 153 11.92 -16.56 9.18
CA ARG A 153 13.10 -16.07 8.46
C ARG A 153 14.10 -17.20 8.21
N PRO A 154 14.77 -17.22 7.06
CA PRO A 154 15.88 -18.13 6.79
C PRO A 154 17.13 -17.73 7.61
N ASP A 155 18.11 -18.64 7.68
CA ASP A 155 19.41 -18.37 8.33
C ASP A 155 20.14 -17.15 7.75
N LYS A 156 19.96 -16.90 6.45
CA LYS A 156 20.48 -15.71 5.77
C LYS A 156 19.40 -15.14 4.84
N PRO A 157 19.25 -13.80 4.74
CA PRO A 157 18.15 -13.16 4.01
C PRO A 157 17.98 -13.55 2.53
N TRP A 158 19.06 -13.95 1.87
CA TRP A 158 19.08 -14.34 0.45
C TRP A 158 18.83 -15.84 0.21
N LEU A 159 18.71 -16.65 1.26
CA LEU A 159 18.47 -18.09 1.16
C LEU A 159 16.98 -18.47 1.07
N GLY A 160 16.08 -17.51 1.25
CA GLY A 160 14.65 -17.77 1.23
C GLY A 160 13.83 -16.49 1.38
N VAL A 161 12.57 -16.66 1.77
CA VAL A 161 11.64 -15.56 1.99
C VAL A 161 12.00 -14.83 3.27
N ASP A 162 12.47 -13.59 3.15
CA ASP A 162 12.72 -12.71 4.29
C ASP A 162 12.10 -11.33 4.02
N TYR A 163 11.04 -11.01 4.76
CA TYR A 163 10.34 -9.73 4.62
C TYR A 163 10.98 -8.59 5.39
N PHE A 164 12.02 -8.84 6.20
CA PHE A 164 12.53 -7.87 7.16
C PHE A 164 13.90 -7.28 6.78
N ASP A 165 14.54 -7.83 5.74
CA ASP A 165 15.79 -7.30 5.19
C ASP A 165 15.61 -6.99 3.70
N ALA A 166 15.05 -5.81 3.41
CA ALA A 166 14.83 -5.33 2.04
C ALA A 166 16.14 -5.09 1.25
N ARG A 167 17.29 -5.03 1.93
CA ARG A 167 18.58 -4.80 1.28
C ARG A 167 19.16 -6.09 0.70
N ASN A 168 18.98 -7.20 1.42
CA ASN A 168 19.61 -8.47 1.07
C ASN A 168 18.62 -9.56 0.64
N SER A 169 17.32 -9.35 0.85
CA SER A 169 16.27 -10.26 0.38
C SER A 169 15.64 -9.75 -0.90
N GLU A 170 15.36 -10.68 -1.81
CA GLU A 170 14.59 -10.39 -3.02
C GLU A 170 13.07 -10.57 -2.78
N TYR A 171 12.63 -10.83 -1.55
CA TYR A 171 11.21 -10.98 -1.18
C TYR A 171 10.59 -9.75 -0.51
N ASN A 172 11.38 -8.71 -0.22
CA ASN A 172 10.89 -7.39 0.17
C ASN A 172 11.50 -6.35 -0.76
N VAL A 173 10.74 -5.97 -1.78
CA VAL A 173 11.13 -5.03 -2.82
C VAL A 173 10.54 -3.67 -2.53
N ASP A 174 11.42 -2.70 -2.33
CA ASP A 174 11.06 -1.28 -2.25
C ASP A 174 11.36 -0.58 -3.57
N LEU A 175 10.32 -0.15 -4.28
CA LEU A 175 10.44 0.53 -5.57
C LEU A 175 11.08 1.91 -5.46
N ALA A 176 10.99 2.57 -4.30
CA ALA A 176 11.62 3.87 -4.12
C ALA A 176 13.14 3.74 -4.17
N ASP A 177 13.69 2.68 -3.57
CA ASP A 177 15.13 2.36 -3.61
C ASP A 177 15.60 1.92 -5.00
N ALA A 178 14.71 1.37 -5.82
CA ALA A 178 15.03 1.01 -7.20
C ALA A 178 15.17 2.22 -8.13
N LEU A 179 14.52 3.34 -7.80
CA LEU A 179 14.42 4.53 -8.67
C LEU A 179 15.35 5.69 -8.27
N GLY A 180 15.80 5.75 -7.02
CA GLY A 180 16.72 6.79 -6.58
C GLY A 180 17.05 6.70 -5.10
N GLN A 181 18.09 7.43 -4.68
CA GLN A 181 18.50 7.50 -3.28
C GLN A 181 18.48 8.95 -2.76
N TYR A 182 18.19 9.11 -1.47
CA TYR A 182 18.21 10.40 -0.78
C TYR A 182 17.39 11.47 -1.52
N ARG A 183 18.04 12.53 -2.02
CA ARG A 183 17.41 13.68 -2.67
C ARG A 183 16.84 13.36 -4.05
N ASP A 184 17.37 12.34 -4.73
CA ASP A 184 16.94 11.95 -6.07
C ASP A 184 15.82 10.90 -6.04
N ARG A 185 15.38 10.48 -4.85
CA ARG A 185 14.26 9.56 -4.70
C ARG A 185 12.95 10.29 -5.08
N PRO A 186 12.26 9.87 -6.16
CA PRO A 186 10.98 10.48 -6.52
C PRO A 186 9.88 10.08 -5.54
N SER A 187 8.76 10.80 -5.53
CA SER A 187 7.51 10.29 -4.94
C SER A 187 6.87 9.24 -5.86
N LEU A 188 5.99 8.38 -5.31
CA LEU A 188 5.22 7.43 -6.12
C LEU A 188 4.47 8.17 -7.24
N HIS A 189 3.84 9.30 -6.91
CA HIS A 189 3.15 10.14 -7.88
C HIS A 189 4.07 10.63 -9.01
N GLN A 190 5.29 11.11 -8.69
CA GLN A 190 6.25 11.55 -9.71
C GLN A 190 6.69 10.38 -10.60
N ALA A 191 7.08 9.25 -10.00
CA ALA A 191 7.54 8.07 -10.72
C ALA A 191 6.45 7.47 -11.63
N ALA A 192 5.22 7.34 -11.12
CA ALA A 192 4.09 6.78 -11.85
C ALA A 192 3.61 7.72 -12.97
N THR A 193 3.30 8.97 -12.65
CA THR A 193 2.68 9.91 -13.59
C THR A 193 3.58 10.17 -14.79
N LEU A 194 4.88 10.36 -14.57
CA LEU A 194 5.86 10.52 -15.64
C LEU A 194 6.08 9.23 -16.45
N SER A 195 5.77 8.07 -15.88
CA SER A 195 5.78 6.78 -16.57
C SER A 195 4.48 6.51 -17.35
N GLY A 196 3.52 7.44 -17.35
CA GLY A 196 2.22 7.24 -18.00
C GLY A 196 1.25 6.40 -17.18
N ILE A 197 1.48 6.24 -15.87
CA ILE A 197 0.67 5.46 -14.93
C ILE A 197 -0.01 6.45 -13.97
N PRO A 198 -1.30 6.30 -13.62
CA PRO A 198 -1.93 7.17 -12.61
C PRO A 198 -1.13 7.16 -11.32
N GLY A 199 -0.71 8.34 -10.83
CA GLY A 199 -0.23 8.52 -9.47
C GLY A 199 -1.39 8.84 -8.54
N LYS A 200 -1.20 9.81 -7.63
CA LYS A 200 -2.33 10.46 -6.93
C LYS A 200 -3.38 10.96 -7.91
N ILE A 201 -4.59 10.41 -7.81
CA ILE A 201 -5.79 10.85 -8.53
C ILE A 201 -6.55 11.76 -7.56
N ASP A 202 -7.01 12.93 -8.03
CA ASP A 202 -7.69 13.93 -7.18
C ASP A 202 -8.89 13.34 -6.43
N VAL A 203 -8.63 12.92 -5.19
CA VAL A 203 -9.59 12.71 -4.11
C VAL A 203 -9.10 13.61 -3.00
N SER A 204 -9.98 14.50 -2.52
CA SER A 204 -9.80 15.59 -1.55
C SER A 204 -8.39 15.72 -0.97
N GLY A 205 -7.77 16.91 -1.06
CA GLY A 205 -6.48 17.21 -0.40
C GLY A 205 -6.48 17.10 1.14
N ASP A 206 -7.51 16.50 1.71
CA ASP A 206 -7.67 16.10 3.09
C ASP A 206 -6.73 14.93 3.40
N SER A 207 -6.18 14.92 4.61
CA SER A 207 -5.38 13.79 5.07
C SER A 207 -6.26 12.57 5.34
N VAL A 208 -5.68 11.37 5.26
CA VAL A 208 -6.36 10.10 5.60
C VAL A 208 -6.93 10.14 7.01
N ALA A 209 -6.27 10.82 7.94
CA ALA A 209 -6.78 11.08 9.28
C ALA A 209 -8.08 11.90 9.26
N HIS A 210 -8.14 12.97 8.47
CA HIS A 210 -9.36 13.77 8.30
C HIS A 210 -10.50 12.94 7.68
N MET A 211 -10.21 12.23 6.58
CA MET A 211 -11.19 11.35 5.94
C MET A 211 -11.75 10.31 6.92
N TRP A 212 -10.88 9.73 7.76
CA TRP A 212 -11.30 8.76 8.76
C TRP A 212 -12.19 9.41 9.83
N ALA A 213 -11.84 10.59 10.33
CA ALA A 213 -12.66 11.32 11.31
C ALA A 213 -14.04 11.72 10.74
N GLU A 214 -14.16 11.90 9.43
CA GLU A 214 -15.44 12.15 8.74
C GLU A 214 -16.22 10.87 8.39
N GLY A 215 -15.72 9.70 8.78
CA GLY A 215 -16.37 8.41 8.48
C GLY A 215 -16.25 7.97 7.02
N LYS A 216 -15.31 8.54 6.24
CA LYS A 216 -15.11 8.25 4.82
C LYS A 216 -14.23 7.03 4.57
N LEU A 217 -14.43 5.94 5.32
CA LEU A 217 -13.61 4.72 5.19
C LEU A 217 -13.64 4.13 3.77
N ASN A 218 -14.80 4.17 3.10
CA ASN A 218 -14.92 3.74 1.71
C ASN A 218 -14.00 4.52 0.75
N GLU A 219 -13.81 5.82 1.00
CA GLU A 219 -12.93 6.66 0.18
C GLU A 219 -11.46 6.36 0.47
N ILE A 220 -11.10 6.05 1.73
CA ILE A 220 -9.74 5.61 2.10
C ILE A 220 -9.41 4.27 1.42
N VAL A 221 -10.35 3.31 1.43
CA VAL A 221 -10.16 2.01 0.76
C VAL A 221 -10.02 2.20 -0.75
N ALA A 222 -10.87 3.04 -1.36
CA ALA A 222 -10.78 3.36 -2.79
C ALA A 222 -9.43 4.01 -3.16
N TYR A 223 -8.93 4.91 -2.32
CA TYR A 223 -7.61 5.54 -2.50
C TYR A 223 -6.48 4.51 -2.43
N ASN A 224 -6.49 3.64 -1.41
CA ASN A 224 -5.47 2.59 -1.25
C ASN A 224 -5.49 1.59 -2.43
N GLU A 225 -6.68 1.26 -2.96
CA GLU A 225 -6.81 0.44 -4.17
C GLU A 225 -6.15 1.09 -5.39
N PHE A 226 -6.26 2.42 -5.56
CA PHE A 226 -5.53 3.11 -6.63
C PHE A 226 -4.02 2.97 -6.44
N ASP A 227 -3.51 3.22 -5.24
CA ASP A 227 -2.07 3.12 -4.96
C ASP A 227 -1.55 1.68 -5.13
N ALA A 228 -2.38 0.65 -4.87
CA ALA A 228 -2.07 -0.74 -5.20
C ALA A 228 -1.91 -0.97 -6.71
N PHE A 229 -2.84 -0.48 -7.55
CA PHE A 229 -2.72 -0.57 -9.00
C PHE A 229 -1.50 0.19 -9.53
N THR A 230 -1.27 1.40 -9.03
CA THR A 230 -0.12 2.25 -9.36
C THR A 230 1.19 1.55 -9.03
N THR A 231 1.30 0.99 -7.83
CA THR A 231 2.48 0.26 -7.37
C THR A 231 2.74 -0.97 -8.24
N HIS A 232 1.69 -1.71 -8.61
CA HIS A 232 1.83 -2.88 -9.48
C HIS A 232 2.29 -2.53 -10.90
N LEU A 233 1.71 -1.50 -11.52
CA LEU A 233 2.11 -1.04 -12.84
C LEU A 233 3.55 -0.49 -12.85
N LEU A 234 3.94 0.22 -11.79
CA LEU A 234 5.31 0.72 -11.64
C LEU A 234 6.30 -0.43 -11.42
N TRP A 235 5.91 -1.43 -10.63
CA TRP A 235 6.70 -2.66 -10.50
C TRP A 235 6.89 -3.35 -11.85
N ALA A 236 5.83 -3.51 -12.65
CA ALA A 236 5.92 -4.13 -13.97
C ALA A 236 6.89 -3.35 -14.88
N ARG A 237 6.88 -2.02 -14.80
CA ARG A 237 7.82 -1.13 -15.50
C ARG A 237 9.27 -1.38 -15.05
N VAL A 238 9.53 -1.45 -13.75
CA VAL A 238 10.87 -1.71 -13.21
C VAL A 238 11.34 -3.12 -13.53
N ALA A 239 10.45 -4.11 -13.52
CA ALA A 239 10.74 -5.49 -13.90
C ALA A 239 11.09 -5.61 -15.40
N HIS A 240 10.37 -4.88 -16.26
CA HIS A 240 10.71 -4.74 -17.69
C HIS A 240 12.09 -4.09 -17.88
N PHE A 241 12.34 -2.96 -17.22
CA PHE A 241 13.64 -2.29 -17.26
C PHE A 241 14.78 -3.20 -16.76
N SER A 242 14.51 -4.03 -15.75
CA SER A 242 15.47 -5.00 -15.20
C SER A 242 15.65 -6.26 -16.07
N GLY A 243 14.93 -6.38 -17.18
CA GLY A 243 14.98 -7.54 -18.08
C GLY A 243 14.29 -8.80 -17.55
N LEU A 244 13.51 -8.69 -16.46
CA LEU A 244 12.76 -9.80 -15.87
C LEU A 244 11.40 -10.03 -16.55
N LEU A 245 10.86 -8.99 -17.17
CA LEU A 245 9.77 -9.10 -18.14
C LEU A 245 10.32 -8.73 -19.52
N SER A 246 10.07 -9.56 -20.53
CA SER A 246 10.25 -9.16 -21.93
C SER A 246 9.28 -8.04 -22.30
N THR A 247 9.48 -7.39 -23.45
CA THR A 247 8.53 -6.38 -23.94
C THR A 247 7.13 -6.96 -24.12
N GLU A 248 7.01 -8.17 -24.64
CA GLU A 248 5.72 -8.86 -24.82
C GLU A 248 5.09 -9.18 -23.46
N GLN A 249 5.87 -9.67 -22.50
CA GLN A 249 5.38 -9.95 -21.15
C GLN A 249 4.93 -8.68 -20.42
N TYR A 250 5.66 -7.58 -20.58
CA TYR A 250 5.31 -6.29 -20.00
C TYR A 250 4.02 -5.69 -20.61
N ILE A 251 3.81 -5.86 -21.92
CA ILE A 251 2.55 -5.47 -22.57
C ILE A 251 1.40 -6.32 -22.04
N LEU A 252 1.59 -7.65 -21.97
CA LEU A 252 0.58 -8.57 -21.44
C LEU A 252 0.24 -8.25 -19.98
N GLU A 253 1.22 -7.91 -19.15
CA GLU A 253 0.99 -7.53 -17.75
C GLU A 253 0.07 -6.30 -17.64
N GLN A 254 0.27 -5.29 -18.49
CA GLN A 254 -0.63 -4.12 -18.54
C GLN A 254 -2.05 -4.49 -19.03
N GLU A 255 -2.17 -5.43 -19.97
CA GLU A 255 -3.47 -5.93 -20.42
C GLU A 255 -4.20 -6.69 -19.30
N LEU A 256 -3.48 -7.47 -18.49
CA LEU A 256 -4.04 -8.12 -17.30
C LEU A 256 -4.54 -7.10 -16.28
N VAL A 257 -3.81 -6.00 -16.06
CA VAL A 257 -4.27 -4.93 -15.16
C VAL A 257 -5.53 -4.26 -15.70
N ARG A 258 -5.60 -3.98 -17.01
CA ARG A 258 -6.82 -3.44 -17.64
C ARG A 258 -8.00 -4.38 -17.47
N LYS A 259 -7.79 -5.67 -17.72
CA LYS A 259 -8.82 -6.69 -17.53
C LYS A 259 -9.32 -6.73 -16.07
N LEU A 260 -8.40 -6.71 -15.10
CA LEU A 260 -8.77 -6.69 -13.69
C LEU A 260 -9.58 -5.43 -13.32
N LEU A 261 -9.17 -4.26 -13.82
CA LEU A 261 -9.94 -3.03 -13.61
C LEU A 261 -11.36 -3.14 -14.20
N ASP A 262 -11.50 -3.63 -15.44
CA ASP A 262 -12.80 -3.82 -16.09
C ASP A 262 -13.70 -4.80 -15.30
N ASP A 263 -13.13 -5.93 -14.84
CA ASP A 263 -13.85 -6.93 -14.05
C ASP A 263 -14.33 -6.35 -12.70
N GLU A 264 -13.47 -5.62 -11.98
CA GLU A 264 -13.82 -5.01 -10.68
C GLU A 264 -14.86 -3.89 -10.82
N ILE A 265 -14.79 -3.09 -11.90
CA ILE A 265 -15.81 -2.07 -12.22
C ILE A 265 -17.16 -2.73 -12.47
N GLN A 266 -17.20 -3.80 -13.28
CA GLN A 266 -18.42 -4.57 -13.52
C GLN A 266 -18.97 -5.23 -12.25
N ALA A 267 -18.10 -5.60 -11.31
CA ALA A 267 -18.46 -6.11 -10.00
C ALA A 267 -18.95 -5.02 -9.01
N GLY A 268 -18.95 -3.75 -9.41
CA GLY A 268 -19.51 -2.63 -8.63
C GLY A 268 -18.49 -1.67 -8.04
N ARG A 269 -17.17 -1.86 -8.25
CA ARG A 269 -16.13 -0.90 -7.83
C ARG A 269 -16.01 0.26 -8.81
N VAL A 270 -17.09 1.02 -8.97
CA VAL A 270 -17.22 2.10 -9.96
C VAL A 270 -16.18 3.22 -9.80
N HIS A 271 -15.59 3.40 -8.62
CA HIS A 271 -14.51 4.38 -8.41
C HIS A 271 -13.27 4.10 -9.27
N LEU A 272 -13.02 2.83 -9.64
CA LEU A 272 -11.91 2.43 -10.51
C LEU A 272 -12.01 2.95 -11.95
N GLU A 273 -13.19 3.41 -12.39
CA GLU A 273 -13.35 4.10 -13.69
C GLU A 273 -12.42 5.32 -13.79
N LYS A 274 -12.26 6.06 -12.69
CA LYS A 274 -11.35 7.22 -12.63
C LYS A 274 -9.91 6.82 -12.93
N PHE A 275 -9.48 5.65 -12.46
CA PHE A 275 -8.15 5.12 -12.72
C PHE A 275 -7.93 4.84 -14.20
N LEU A 276 -8.89 4.16 -14.86
CA LEU A 276 -8.80 3.87 -16.30
C LEU A 276 -8.79 5.13 -17.16
N VAL A 277 -9.65 6.12 -16.84
CA VAL A 277 -9.71 7.40 -17.54
C VAL A 277 -8.36 8.12 -17.45
N GLU A 278 -7.82 8.24 -16.23
CA GLU A 278 -6.55 8.92 -16.02
C GLU A 278 -5.38 8.17 -16.67
N TRP A 279 -5.40 6.84 -16.63
CA TRP A 279 -4.37 6.02 -17.26
C TRP A 279 -4.33 6.24 -18.78
N ASN A 280 -5.49 6.25 -19.43
CA ASN A 280 -5.59 6.52 -20.86
C ASN A 280 -5.09 7.93 -21.21
N ARG A 281 -5.44 8.94 -20.40
CA ARG A 281 -4.99 10.32 -20.58
C ARG A 281 -3.47 10.43 -20.50
N LEU A 282 -2.86 9.82 -19.48
CA LEU A 282 -1.41 9.87 -19.25
C LEU A 282 -0.61 9.10 -20.31
N LEU A 283 -1.11 7.96 -20.79
CA LEU A 283 -0.51 7.26 -21.94
C LEU A 283 -0.50 8.14 -23.20
N GLY A 284 -1.59 8.90 -23.43
CA GLY A 284 -1.66 9.87 -24.52
C GLY A 284 -0.62 10.98 -24.39
N LEU A 285 -0.50 11.58 -23.20
CA LEU A 285 0.44 12.68 -22.94
C LEU A 285 1.91 12.26 -23.02
N THR A 286 2.22 11.04 -22.60
CA THR A 286 3.59 10.51 -22.61
C THR A 286 3.97 9.86 -23.94
N GLY A 287 3.06 9.81 -24.92
CA GLY A 287 3.31 9.17 -26.22
C GLY A 287 3.43 7.65 -26.16
N GLN A 288 2.89 7.03 -25.10
CA GLN A 288 2.95 5.59 -24.82
C GLN A 288 1.66 4.86 -25.16
N THR A 289 0.76 5.49 -25.92
CA THR A 289 -0.38 4.81 -26.53
C THR A 289 0.11 3.68 -27.44
N LYS A 290 -0.57 2.53 -27.44
CA LYS A 290 -0.31 1.46 -28.41
C LYS A 290 -0.32 2.08 -29.82
N SER A 291 0.83 2.07 -30.49
CA SER A 291 0.85 2.26 -31.94
C SER A 291 0.02 1.13 -32.54
N SER A 292 -1.10 1.50 -33.15
CA SER A 292 -1.94 0.61 -33.96
C SER A 292 -1.14 -0.08 -35.05
#